data_AF-A0A9N8VHJ2-F1
#
_entry.id   AF-A0A9N8VHJ2-F1
#
_cell.length_a   1.000
_cell.length_b   1.000
_cell.length_c   1.000
_cell.angle_alpha   90.00
_cell.angle_beta   90.00
_cell.angle_gamma   90.00
#
_symmetry.space_group_name_H-M   'P 1'
#
loop_
_entity.id
_entity.type
_entity.pdbx_description
1 polymer ?
#
loop_
_entity_poly.entity_id
_entity_poly.type
_entity_poly.pdbx_seq_one_letter_code
_entity_poly.pdbx_strand_id
1 'polypeptide(L)'
;MVCIPQFTPVTFKIDEDNPAFKFCVEDILRRIKNMGPVVDTNEAMRCEYISTILHTSVSLLEGLVISPQADIVGEEITGRVDYVIKKIINEMLEEIICITEDESRYDQEKAEGRRNIRSRLYDYVYGIVSTGTDWYFILHTTDANYCTSKSEYRISLTEAVLEDDTELRKSVKRI
;
A
#
# COMPACT_ATOMS: atom_id res chain seq x y z
N MET A 1 5.18 3.43 26.15
CA MET A 1 5.57 3.11 24.76
C MET A 1 5.14 1.68 24.50
N VAL A 2 4.00 1.49 23.85
CA VAL A 2 3.48 0.17 23.51
C VAL A 2 4.26 -0.30 22.27
N CYS A 3 4.91 -1.46 22.36
CA CYS A 3 5.60 -2.05 21.22
C CYS A 3 4.57 -2.83 20.40
N ILE A 4 4.31 -2.40 19.16
CA ILE A 4 3.48 -3.17 18.23
C ILE A 4 4.29 -4.39 17.78
N PRO A 5 3.80 -5.63 17.96
CA PRO A 5 4.49 -6.82 17.51
C PRO A 5 4.76 -6.80 16.00
N GLN A 6 5.91 -7.34 15.60
CA GLN A 6 6.26 -7.45 14.19
C GLN A 6 5.69 -8.73 13.57
N PHE A 7 5.37 -8.65 12.28
CA PHE A 7 5.07 -9.82 11.46
C PHE A 7 5.80 -9.71 10.11
N THR A 8 5.92 -10.84 9.42
CA THR A 8 6.50 -10.90 8.07
C THR A 8 5.40 -11.23 7.07
N PRO A 9 5.04 -10.31 6.17
CA PRO A 9 4.09 -10.56 5.09
C PRO A 9 4.53 -11.70 4.19
N VAL A 10 3.55 -12.46 3.68
CA VAL A 10 3.81 -13.44 2.61
C VAL A 10 4.00 -12.69 1.30
N THR A 11 5.13 -12.90 0.63
CA THR A 11 5.45 -12.24 -0.63
C THR A 11 5.04 -13.08 -1.84
N PHE A 12 4.51 -12.43 -2.87
CA PHE A 12 4.28 -13.04 -4.17
C PHE A 12 5.50 -12.85 -5.08
N LYS A 13 5.93 -13.91 -5.78
CA LYS A 13 7.06 -13.80 -6.71
C LYS A 13 6.60 -13.21 -8.03
N ILE A 14 7.14 -12.04 -8.38
CA ILE A 14 6.87 -11.37 -9.65
C ILE A 14 7.97 -11.70 -10.66
N ASP A 15 7.55 -12.15 -11.84
CA ASP A 15 8.41 -12.30 -13.01
C ASP A 15 8.77 -10.92 -13.58
N GLU A 16 10.07 -10.65 -13.81
CA GLU A 16 10.51 -9.37 -14.40
C GLU A 16 10.07 -9.22 -15.85
N ASP A 17 9.82 -10.34 -16.53
CA ASP A 17 9.33 -10.33 -17.89
C ASP A 17 7.83 -10.07 -17.99
N ASN A 18 7.12 -10.03 -16.85
CA ASN A 18 5.71 -9.69 -16.81
C ASN A 18 5.46 -8.28 -17.39
N PRO A 19 4.56 -8.13 -18.39
CA PRO A 19 4.30 -6.84 -19.01
C PRO A 19 3.80 -5.75 -18.05
N ALA A 20 2.97 -6.10 -17.06
CA ALA A 20 2.46 -5.14 -16.08
C ALA A 20 3.57 -4.65 -15.15
N PHE A 21 4.49 -5.53 -14.75
CA PHE A 21 5.66 -5.14 -13.96
C PHE A 21 6.60 -4.22 -14.73
N LYS A 22 6.93 -4.56 -15.99
CA LYS A 22 7.74 -3.69 -16.86
C LYS A 22 7.09 -2.31 -17.04
N PHE A 23 5.79 -2.28 -17.30
CA PHE A 23 5.04 -1.04 -17.44
C PHE A 23 5.08 -0.19 -16.17
N CYS A 24 4.95 -0.79 -14.99
CA CYS A 24 5.03 -0.08 -13.71
C CYS A 24 6.38 0.61 -13.52
N VAL A 25 7.48 -0.11 -13.74
CA VAL A 25 8.82 0.46 -13.62
C VAL A 25 8.98 1.60 -14.63
N GLU A 26 8.56 1.42 -15.89
CA GLU A 26 8.59 2.48 -16.89
C GLU A 26 7.73 3.69 -16.51
N ASP A 27 6.54 3.49 -15.95
CA ASP A 27 5.65 4.58 -15.51
C ASP A 27 6.28 5.37 -14.36
N ILE A 28 6.88 4.68 -13.37
CA ILE A 28 7.63 5.33 -12.30
C ILE A 28 8.78 6.17 -12.86
N LEU A 29 9.59 5.62 -13.78
CA LEU A 29 10.70 6.34 -14.41
C LEU A 29 10.20 7.58 -15.18
N ARG A 30 9.10 7.45 -15.94
CA ARG A 30 8.49 8.58 -16.67
C ARG A 30 7.99 9.66 -15.71
N ARG A 31 7.40 9.28 -14.58
CA ARG A 31 6.96 10.21 -13.54
C ARG A 31 8.13 10.92 -12.90
N ILE A 32 9.21 10.22 -12.53
CA ILE A 32 10.42 10.87 -11.99
C ILE A 32 10.98 11.88 -12.99
N LYS A 33 11.05 11.52 -14.27
CA LYS A 33 11.55 12.41 -15.33
C LYS A 33 10.70 13.68 -15.52
N ASN A 34 9.38 13.61 -15.35
CA ASN A 34 8.47 14.70 -15.68
C ASN A 34 7.98 15.49 -14.46
N MET A 35 7.85 14.84 -13.31
CA MET A 35 7.35 15.41 -12.05
C MET A 35 8.47 15.64 -11.02
N GLY A 36 9.63 15.01 -11.19
CA GLY A 36 10.72 15.02 -10.22
C GLY A 36 10.64 13.86 -9.20
N PRO A 37 11.68 13.67 -8.39
CA PRO A 37 11.73 12.63 -7.36
C PRO A 37 10.72 12.89 -6.22
N VAL A 38 10.44 11.87 -5.40
CA VAL A 38 9.44 11.96 -4.31
C VAL A 38 9.92 12.73 -3.08
N VAL A 39 11.22 12.95 -2.92
CA VAL A 39 11.80 13.63 -1.75
C VAL A 39 11.26 15.06 -1.63
N ASP A 40 10.79 15.43 -0.43
CA ASP A 40 10.23 16.75 -0.10
C ASP A 40 9.05 17.20 -0.97
N THR A 41 8.32 16.23 -1.55
CA THR A 41 7.14 16.51 -2.38
C THR A 41 5.85 16.66 -1.59
N ASN A 42 4.89 17.38 -2.19
CA ASN A 42 3.55 17.51 -1.63
C ASN A 42 2.75 16.19 -1.70
N GLU A 43 1.68 16.10 -0.92
CA GLU A 43 0.83 14.90 -0.83
C GLU A 43 0.30 14.45 -2.19
N ALA A 44 -0.11 15.38 -3.06
CA ALA A 44 -0.63 15.04 -4.39
C ALA A 44 0.42 14.31 -5.24
N MET A 45 1.67 14.77 -5.24
CA MET A 45 2.76 14.10 -5.95
C MET A 45 3.07 12.73 -5.34
N ARG A 46 3.12 12.60 -4.01
CA ARG A 46 3.34 11.28 -3.36
C ARG A 46 2.23 10.30 -3.74
N CYS A 47 0.98 10.74 -3.72
CA CYS A 47 -0.18 9.94 -4.09
C CYS A 47 -0.11 9.42 -5.52
N GLU A 48 0.45 10.18 -6.48
CA GLU A 48 0.64 9.69 -7.85
C GLU A 48 1.55 8.45 -7.90
N TYR A 49 2.66 8.45 -7.15
CA TYR A 49 3.57 7.30 -7.09
C TYR A 49 2.97 6.12 -6.33
N ILE A 50 2.33 6.38 -5.18
CA ILE A 50 1.62 5.36 -4.40
C ILE A 50 0.56 4.69 -5.26
N SER A 51 -0.23 5.49 -5.99
CA SER A 51 -1.28 5.03 -6.89
C SER A 51 -0.72 4.12 -7.99
N THR A 52 0.35 4.54 -8.67
CA THR A 52 1.00 3.73 -9.73
C THR A 52 1.45 2.37 -9.20
N ILE A 53 2.06 2.32 -8.02
CA ILE A 53 2.53 1.07 -7.41
C ILE A 53 1.33 0.19 -7.02
N LEU A 54 0.35 0.74 -6.30
CA LEU A 54 -0.84 -0.02 -5.87
C LEU A 54 -1.67 -0.56 -7.04
N HIS A 55 -1.92 0.25 -8.07
CA HIS A 55 -2.67 -0.18 -9.25
C HIS A 55 -1.95 -1.32 -9.97
N THR A 56 -0.63 -1.24 -10.10
CA THR A 56 0.16 -2.33 -10.68
C THR A 56 0.07 -3.58 -9.82
N SER A 57 0.33 -3.49 -8.52
CA SER A 57 0.28 -4.65 -7.60
C SER A 57 -1.08 -5.34 -7.66
N VAL A 58 -2.17 -4.57 -7.72
CA VAL A 58 -3.52 -5.11 -7.90
C VAL A 58 -3.70 -5.77 -9.26
N SER A 59 -3.21 -5.16 -10.36
CA SER A 59 -3.31 -5.75 -11.70
C SER A 59 -2.51 -7.04 -11.89
N LEU A 60 -1.48 -7.27 -11.09
CA LEU A 60 -0.65 -8.48 -11.12
C LEU A 60 -1.37 -9.69 -10.48
N LEU A 61 -2.46 -9.46 -9.76
CA LEU A 61 -3.21 -10.48 -9.03
C LEU A 61 -4.65 -10.54 -9.53
N GLU A 62 -5.08 -11.74 -9.96
CA GLU A 62 -6.44 -11.94 -10.45
C GLU A 62 -7.48 -11.80 -9.35
N GLY A 63 -8.64 -11.23 -9.71
CA GLY A 63 -9.79 -11.11 -8.81
C GLY A 63 -9.64 -10.01 -7.76
N LEU A 64 -8.67 -9.10 -7.89
CA LEU A 64 -8.56 -7.93 -7.04
C LEU A 64 -9.05 -6.65 -7.74
N VAL A 65 -9.66 -5.76 -6.97
CA VAL A 65 -10.06 -4.42 -7.42
C VAL A 65 -9.63 -3.38 -6.40
N ILE A 66 -9.31 -2.18 -6.87
CA ILE A 66 -8.95 -1.04 -6.03
C ILE A 66 -9.97 0.08 -6.20
N SER A 67 -10.45 0.61 -5.08
CA SER A 67 -11.39 1.72 -4.99
C SER A 67 -10.69 2.92 -4.35
N PRO A 68 -10.34 3.96 -5.12
CA PRO A 68 -9.77 5.17 -4.55
C PRO A 68 -10.82 5.99 -3.78
N GLN A 69 -10.38 6.70 -2.74
CA GLN A 69 -11.19 7.64 -1.95
C GLN A 69 -12.49 7.05 -1.40
N ALA A 70 -12.43 5.83 -0.89
CA ALA A 70 -13.59 5.10 -0.42
C ALA A 70 -13.98 5.47 1.01
N ASP A 71 -15.28 5.56 1.26
CA ASP A 71 -15.82 5.62 2.61
C ASP A 71 -15.95 4.21 3.16
N ILE A 72 -15.37 3.99 4.34
CA ILE A 72 -15.50 2.74 5.08
C ILE A 72 -16.49 2.97 6.21
N VAL A 73 -17.44 2.04 6.32
CA VAL A 73 -18.40 1.99 7.42
C VAL A 73 -18.15 0.74 8.25
N GLY A 74 -17.50 0.90 9.40
CA GLY A 74 -17.38 -0.13 10.44
C GLY A 74 -18.35 0.11 11.60
N GLU A 75 -18.43 -0.84 12.54
CA GLU A 75 -19.32 -0.73 13.71
C GLU A 75 -19.01 0.48 14.60
N GLU A 76 -17.75 0.88 14.72
CA GLU A 76 -17.33 1.98 15.61
C GLU A 76 -16.62 3.13 14.88
N ILE A 77 -16.14 2.92 13.65
CA ILE A 77 -15.40 3.92 12.89
C ILE A 77 -15.99 4.00 11.48
N THR A 78 -16.46 5.19 11.13
CA THR A 78 -16.76 5.60 9.76
C THR A 78 -15.71 6.61 9.34
N GLY A 79 -15.15 6.44 8.14
CA GLY A 79 -14.09 7.33 7.69
C GLY A 79 -13.71 7.11 6.23
N ARG A 80 -13.23 8.18 5.63
CA ARG A 80 -12.72 8.17 4.27
C ARG A 80 -11.26 7.74 4.29
N VAL A 81 -10.92 6.75 3.47
CA VAL A 81 -9.54 6.27 3.27
C VAL A 81 -9.09 6.59 1.85
N ASP A 82 -7.77 6.60 1.62
CA ASP A 82 -7.24 6.96 0.31
C ASP A 82 -7.47 5.84 -0.71
N TYR A 83 -7.32 4.57 -0.30
CA TYR A 83 -7.67 3.43 -1.15
C TYR A 83 -8.20 2.24 -0.36
N VAL A 84 -9.06 1.45 -1.00
CA VAL A 84 -9.51 0.13 -0.54
C VAL A 84 -9.24 -0.89 -1.61
N ILE A 85 -8.51 -1.96 -1.27
CA ILE A 85 -8.34 -3.12 -2.13
C ILE A 85 -9.32 -4.19 -1.68
N LYS A 86 -10.06 -4.73 -2.64
CA LYS A 86 -11.05 -5.77 -2.42
C LYS A 86 -10.75 -6.97 -3.29
N LYS A 87 -11.15 -8.15 -2.80
CA LYS A 87 -11.19 -9.37 -3.56
C LYS A 87 -12.61 -9.61 -4.05
N ILE A 88 -12.77 -9.83 -5.36
CA ILE A 88 -14.01 -10.28 -5.95
C ILE A 88 -14.18 -11.76 -5.61
N ILE A 89 -15.23 -12.09 -4.85
CA ILE A 89 -15.60 -13.48 -4.53
C ILE A 89 -16.53 -14.03 -5.61
N ASN A 90 -17.51 -13.22 -6.03
CA ASN A 90 -18.40 -13.48 -7.16
C ASN A 90 -19.02 -12.15 -7.64
N GLU A 91 -19.91 -12.21 -8.63
CA GLU A 91 -20.54 -11.03 -9.26
C GLU A 91 -21.28 -10.09 -8.28
N MET A 92 -21.62 -10.56 -7.08
CA MET A 92 -22.39 -9.81 -6.09
C MET A 92 -21.64 -9.59 -4.76
N LEU A 93 -20.46 -10.21 -4.58
CA LEU A 93 -19.74 -10.21 -3.31
C LEU A 93 -18.28 -9.79 -3.51
N GLU A 94 -17.91 -8.74 -2.79
CA GLU A 94 -16.55 -8.25 -2.65
C GLU A 94 -16.14 -8.31 -1.18
N GLU A 95 -14.89 -8.68 -0.93
CA GLU A 95 -14.29 -8.70 0.40
C GLU A 95 -13.19 -7.64 0.50
N ILE A 96 -13.26 -6.77 1.51
CA ILE A 96 -12.18 -5.80 1.77
C ILE A 96 -11.00 -6.57 2.35
N ILE A 97 -9.87 -6.56 1.64
CA ILE A 97 -8.65 -7.24 2.08
C ILE A 97 -7.59 -6.27 2.60
N CYS A 98 -7.56 -5.04 2.06
CA CYS A 98 -6.56 -4.05 2.42
C CYS A 98 -7.08 -2.62 2.33
N ILE A 99 -6.59 -1.79 3.24
CA ILE A 99 -6.93 -0.37 3.34
C ILE A 99 -5.65 0.42 3.35
N THR A 100 -5.59 1.50 2.59
CA THR A 100 -4.36 2.28 2.47
C THR A 100 -4.57 3.73 2.88
N GLU A 101 -3.59 4.25 3.61
CA GLU A 101 -3.53 5.63 4.07
C GLU A 101 -2.15 6.21 3.80
N ASP A 102 -2.11 7.49 3.43
CA ASP A 102 -0.87 8.26 3.45
C ASP A 102 -0.35 8.40 4.90
N GLU A 103 0.98 8.34 5.09
CA GLU A 103 1.58 8.44 6.43
C GLU A 103 1.34 9.82 7.07
N SER A 104 1.18 10.89 6.28
CA SER A 104 0.91 12.24 6.83
C SER A 104 -0.45 12.34 7.54
N ARG A 105 -1.38 11.41 7.27
CA ARG A 105 -2.64 11.23 8.01
C ARG A 105 -2.57 10.17 9.12
N TYR A 106 -1.49 9.39 9.15
CA TYR A 106 -1.28 8.30 10.08
C TYR A 106 -0.55 8.79 11.35
N ASP A 107 -1.32 9.32 12.31
CA ASP A 107 -0.80 9.53 13.66
C ASP A 107 -0.70 8.18 14.39
N GLN A 108 0.46 7.85 14.97
CA GLN A 108 0.64 6.61 15.75
C GLN A 108 -0.32 6.50 16.95
N GLU A 109 -0.77 7.62 17.53
CA GLU A 109 -1.85 7.61 18.54
C GLU A 109 -3.23 7.28 17.92
N LYS A 110 -3.48 7.65 16.65
CA LYS A 110 -4.69 7.24 15.92
C LYS A 110 -4.66 5.76 15.54
N ALA A 111 -3.48 5.16 15.35
CA ALA A 111 -3.34 3.72 15.08
C ALA A 111 -3.86 2.85 16.24
N GLU A 112 -3.69 3.30 17.49
CA GLU A 112 -4.26 2.64 18.67
C GLU A 112 -5.79 2.82 18.78
N GLY A 113 -6.31 3.94 18.25
CA GLY A 113 -7.74 4.23 18.15
C GLY A 113 -8.45 3.54 16.97
N ARG A 114 -7.73 3.15 15.91
CA ARG A 114 -8.27 2.53 14.69
C ARG A 114 -8.21 1.00 14.70
N ARG A 115 -8.49 0.36 15.85
CA ARG A 115 -8.70 -1.11 15.93
C ARG A 115 -9.87 -1.61 15.06
N ASN A 116 -10.73 -0.71 14.58
CA ASN A 116 -12.11 -1.08 14.24
C ASN A 116 -12.55 -0.63 12.85
N ILE A 117 -11.79 -1.05 11.83
CA ILE A 117 -12.40 -1.36 10.52
C ILE A 117 -13.02 -2.76 10.59
N ARG A 118 -13.79 -2.99 11.67
CA ARG A 118 -14.49 -4.23 11.93
C ARG A 118 -15.77 -4.19 11.13
N SER A 119 -15.71 -4.78 9.96
CA SER A 119 -16.85 -5.49 9.41
C SER A 119 -17.03 -6.78 10.23
N ARG A 120 -18.26 -7.15 10.60
CA ARG A 120 -18.57 -8.47 11.22
C ARG A 120 -18.22 -9.68 10.33
N LEU A 121 -17.63 -9.46 9.15
CA LEU A 121 -17.37 -10.48 8.14
C LEU A 121 -15.92 -11.01 8.16
N TYR A 122 -14.96 -10.38 8.87
CA TYR A 122 -13.54 -10.74 8.75
C TYR A 122 -12.83 -10.88 10.11
N ASP A 123 -12.06 -11.97 10.26
CA ASP A 123 -11.22 -12.21 11.43
C ASP A 123 -9.94 -11.35 11.45
N TYR A 124 -9.56 -10.80 10.27
CA TYR A 124 -8.43 -9.89 10.11
C TYR A 124 -8.60 -8.96 8.89
N VAL A 125 -7.88 -7.84 8.88
CA VAL A 125 -7.78 -6.89 7.75
C VAL A 125 -6.33 -6.43 7.62
N TYR A 126 -5.81 -6.35 6.39
CA TYR A 126 -4.50 -5.75 6.13
C TYR A 126 -4.60 -4.22 5.96
N GLY A 127 -3.55 -3.52 6.35
CA GLY A 127 -3.37 -2.10 6.13
C GLY A 127 -2.04 -1.82 5.42
N ILE A 128 -2.01 -0.80 4.56
CA ILE A 128 -0.78 -0.25 4.00
C ILE A 128 -0.70 1.22 4.37
N VAL A 129 0.41 1.64 4.96
CA VAL A 129 0.72 3.05 5.19
C VAL A 129 1.96 3.40 4.39
N SER A 130 1.95 4.51 3.67
CA SER A 130 3.10 4.89 2.85
C SER A 130 3.32 6.39 2.72
N THR A 131 4.59 6.78 2.57
CA THR A 131 5.05 8.11 2.13
C THR A 131 5.37 8.15 0.64
N GLY A 132 5.13 7.07 -0.09
CA GLY A 132 5.63 6.85 -1.44
C GLY A 132 7.02 6.20 -1.47
N THR A 133 7.93 6.58 -0.56
CA THR A 133 9.26 5.95 -0.44
C THR A 133 9.30 4.85 0.59
N ASP A 134 8.69 5.05 1.75
CA ASP A 134 8.65 4.07 2.83
C ASP A 134 7.25 3.45 2.89
N TRP A 135 7.19 2.13 3.05
CA TRP A 135 5.96 1.34 3.02
C TRP A 135 5.88 0.49 4.28
N TYR A 136 4.73 0.54 4.95
CA TYR A 136 4.46 -0.20 6.18
C TYR A 136 3.23 -1.08 5.97
N PHE A 137 3.36 -2.37 6.22
CA PHE A 137 2.23 -3.29 6.21
C PHE A 137 1.76 -3.51 7.63
N ILE A 138 0.46 -3.43 7.82
CA ILE A 138 -0.23 -3.57 9.09
C ILE A 138 -1.16 -4.77 8.97
N LEU A 139 -1.25 -5.57 10.04
CA LEU A 139 -2.23 -6.63 10.16
C LEU A 139 -3.07 -6.36 11.40
N HIS A 140 -4.36 -6.13 11.20
CA HIS A 140 -5.33 -5.98 12.26
C HIS A 140 -6.03 -7.33 12.45
N THR A 141 -5.95 -7.93 13.62
CA THR A 141 -6.73 -9.13 14.00
C THR A 141 -7.68 -8.80 15.16
N THR A 142 -8.51 -9.75 15.56
CA THR A 142 -9.36 -9.61 16.76
C THR A 142 -8.58 -9.36 18.04
N ASP A 143 -7.34 -9.85 18.10
CA ASP A 143 -6.58 -9.97 19.34
C ASP A 143 -5.43 -8.96 19.42
N ALA A 144 -4.88 -8.54 18.28
CA ALA A 144 -3.73 -7.62 18.24
C ALA A 144 -3.57 -6.92 16.88
N ASN A 145 -2.80 -5.82 16.91
CA ASN A 145 -2.27 -5.17 15.73
C ASN A 145 -0.81 -5.60 15.55
N TYR A 146 -0.41 -5.84 14.31
CA TYR A 146 0.98 -6.13 13.94
C TYR A 146 1.44 -5.15 12.87
N CYS A 147 2.74 -4.86 12.82
CA CYS A 147 3.32 -3.96 11.82
C CYS A 147 4.68 -4.49 11.34
N THR A 148 4.99 -4.32 10.06
CA THR A 148 6.32 -4.61 9.54
C THR A 148 7.38 -3.68 10.13
N SER A 149 8.65 -4.07 10.04
CA SER A 149 9.74 -3.23 10.53
C SER A 149 9.87 -1.94 9.70
N LYS A 150 10.24 -0.83 10.36
CA LYS A 150 10.10 0.52 9.80
C LYS A 150 11.00 0.87 8.60
N SER A 151 11.89 -0.03 8.19
CA SER A 151 12.88 0.21 7.13
C SER A 151 12.99 -0.92 6.13
N GLU A 152 12.12 -1.93 6.22
CA GLU A 152 12.25 -3.14 5.43
C GLU A 152 11.75 -2.97 4.01
N TYR A 153 10.70 -2.16 3.81
CA TYR A 153 10.05 -1.95 2.52
C TYR A 153 10.20 -0.50 2.10
N ARG A 154 11.32 -0.21 1.42
CA ARG A 154 11.65 1.12 0.92
C ARG A 154 11.90 1.08 -0.58
N ILE A 155 11.30 2.02 -1.29
CA ILE A 155 11.51 2.26 -2.72
C ILE A 155 12.26 3.58 -2.87
N SER A 156 13.41 3.54 -3.53
CA SER A 156 14.17 4.75 -3.85
C SER A 156 13.58 5.42 -5.10
N LEU A 157 12.85 6.51 -4.91
CA LEU A 157 12.24 7.30 -5.98
C LEU A 157 13.03 8.60 -6.22
N THR A 158 14.31 8.44 -6.57
CA THR A 158 15.31 9.51 -6.77
C THR A 158 15.74 9.58 -8.23
N GLU A 159 16.26 10.71 -8.71
CA GLU A 159 16.74 10.83 -10.11
C GLU A 159 17.80 9.80 -10.51
N ALA A 160 18.60 9.28 -9.57
CA ALA A 160 19.60 8.25 -9.83
C ALA A 160 19.02 6.98 -10.50
N VAL A 161 17.74 6.67 -10.29
CA VAL A 161 17.11 5.49 -10.91
C VAL A 161 16.87 5.64 -12.41
N LEU A 162 16.99 6.86 -12.95
CA LEU A 162 16.94 7.10 -14.39
C LEU A 162 18.19 6.59 -15.12
N GLU A 163 19.31 6.46 -14.41
CA GLU A 163 20.56 5.91 -14.92
C GLU A 163 20.64 4.39 -14.72
N ASP A 164 20.21 3.91 -13.55
CA ASP A 164 20.15 2.49 -13.20
C ASP A 164 18.91 2.18 -12.35
N ASP A 165 17.95 1.45 -12.94
CA ASP A 165 16.69 1.09 -12.30
C ASP A 165 16.75 -0.25 -11.55
N THR A 166 17.93 -0.87 -11.41
CA THR A 166 18.09 -2.20 -10.79
C THR A 166 17.53 -2.25 -9.36
N GLU A 167 17.85 -1.25 -8.52
CA GLU A 167 17.33 -1.19 -7.14
C GLU A 167 15.85 -0.81 -7.08
N LEU A 168 15.38 -0.01 -8.03
CA LEU A 168 13.95 0.29 -8.18
C LEU A 168 13.17 -0.99 -8.46
N ARG A 169 13.62 -1.80 -9.44
CA ARG A 169 13.00 -3.09 -9.77
C ARG A 169 12.97 -4.03 -8.57
N LYS A 170 14.08 -4.17 -7.84
CA LYS A 170 14.15 -5.03 -6.64
C LYS A 170 13.20 -4.58 -5.54
N SER A 171 13.09 -3.27 -5.30
CA SER A 171 12.25 -2.72 -4.24
C SER A 171 10.76 -2.78 -4.57
N VAL A 172 10.36 -2.41 -5.78
CA VAL A 172 8.95 -2.48 -6.23
C VAL A 172 8.40 -3.91 -6.16
N LYS A 173 9.20 -4.92 -6.50
CA LYS A 173 8.78 -6.33 -6.39
C LYS A 173 8.41 -6.81 -4.99
N ARG A 174 8.90 -6.10 -3.96
CA ARG A 174 8.69 -6.49 -2.56
C ARG A 174 7.40 -5.90 -1.99
N ILE A 175 6.75 -4.99 -2.72
CA ILE A 175 5.46 -4.39 -2.38
C ILE A 175 4.33 -5.21 -3.01
#